data_AF-C4JRT8-F1
#
_entry.id   AF-C4JRT8-F1
#
_cell.length_a   1.000
_cell.length_b   1.000
_cell.length_c   1.000
_cell.angle_alpha   90.00
_cell.angle_beta   90.00
_cell.angle_gamma   90.00
#
_symmetry.space_group_name_H-M   'P 1'
#
loop_
_entity.id
_entity.type
_entity.pdbx_description
1 polymer ?
#
loop_
_entity_poly.entity_id
_entity_poly.type
_entity_poly.pdbx_seq_one_letter_code
_entity_poly.pdbx_strand_id
1 'polypeptide(L)'
;MSQRTEQKGNWLRSAGSLLSILACTSLLASPVSASPATPDSDSNYLRRAERILKFSPIIDGHNDLPNFIRKTTKLQIYDGKIPFDGTLSGHTDLKRLRKGRVGGQFWSVYTSCPIPAIPIDDPTERQDCQFPGHRGGTSNWQLFGRFTPVYELGVRYITVKNNCDNAFATAQSTVAEGRPDPGLTKPFGLEFIKEMNRLGMLVDLSHVSANTMRDTLKVARAPVIFSHSSAYTGVAKNNGVVMVTFVSRFVKVDDPDSADIEDVVDHIFHIAKGCGLGPRRHRRRLRRHRDVSKYPHLIAAVLKRGATSEEARKLAGENILRVWSDVERVARRLQRTELPNESYWEGRNWTRPARRDLSAIEGRSVPLFQAMADAENCD
;
A
#
# COMPACT_ATOMS: atom_id res chain seq x y z
N MET A 1 -58.48 7.10 -57.11
CA MET A 1 -58.17 6.91 -58.55
C MET A 1 -57.25 8.03 -59.00
N SER A 2 -56.15 7.66 -59.67
CA SER A 2 -55.24 8.50 -60.49
C SER A 2 -54.33 9.51 -59.75
N GLN A 3 -53.02 9.65 -59.99
CA GLN A 3 -51.98 8.85 -60.66
C GLN A 3 -50.63 9.44 -60.21
N ARG A 4 -49.61 8.59 -60.07
CA ARG A 4 -48.19 8.95 -59.91
C ARG A 4 -47.67 9.70 -61.14
N THR A 5 -46.72 10.61 -60.95
CA THR A 5 -45.63 10.82 -61.91
C THR A 5 -44.30 10.99 -61.17
N GLU A 6 -43.39 10.06 -61.44
CA GLU A 6 -41.96 10.08 -61.11
C GLU A 6 -41.22 11.03 -62.06
N GLN A 7 -40.20 11.73 -61.57
CA GLN A 7 -39.14 12.28 -62.41
C GLN A 7 -37.84 11.50 -62.15
N LYS A 8 -37.41 10.77 -63.20
CA LYS A 8 -36.09 10.16 -63.35
C LYS A 8 -35.17 11.14 -64.09
N GLY A 9 -33.85 11.07 -63.83
CA GLY A 9 -32.88 11.27 -64.93
C GLY A 9 -31.55 11.97 -64.61
N ASN A 10 -30.50 11.13 -64.52
CA ASN A 10 -29.21 11.25 -65.19
C ASN A 10 -28.09 12.17 -64.68
N TRP A 11 -27.23 11.51 -63.90
CA TRP A 11 -25.78 11.30 -64.11
C TRP A 11 -25.17 11.63 -65.49
N LEU A 12 -23.92 12.12 -65.41
CA LEU A 12 -22.83 12.26 -66.40
C LEU A 12 -22.80 13.57 -67.21
N ARG A 13 -21.85 14.47 -66.85
CA ARG A 13 -20.62 14.71 -67.63
C ARG A 13 -19.72 15.81 -67.03
N SER A 14 -18.42 15.50 -67.03
CA SER A 14 -17.27 16.37 -67.28
C SER A 14 -16.28 16.58 -66.13
N ALA A 15 -15.16 15.88 -66.29
CA ALA A 15 -13.89 16.03 -65.61
C ALA A 15 -13.23 17.39 -65.89
N GLY A 16 -12.36 17.84 -64.98
CA GLY A 16 -11.47 18.98 -65.23
C GLY A 16 -10.78 19.53 -63.99
N SER A 17 -9.66 18.91 -63.64
CA SER A 17 -8.47 19.52 -63.01
C SER A 17 -8.57 20.26 -61.67
N LEU A 18 -8.18 19.50 -60.64
CA LEU A 18 -7.34 19.87 -59.49
C LEU A 18 -6.40 21.07 -59.76
N LEU A 19 -6.49 22.11 -58.92
CA LEU A 19 -5.40 22.88 -58.28
C LEU A 19 -5.94 24.27 -57.91
N SER A 20 -6.17 24.54 -56.63
CA SER A 20 -5.63 25.72 -55.93
C SER A 20 -6.18 25.87 -54.50
N ILE A 21 -5.31 25.50 -53.55
CA ILE A 21 -5.01 26.24 -52.30
C ILE A 21 -6.18 26.52 -51.33
N LEU A 22 -6.46 25.53 -50.48
CA LEU A 22 -7.01 25.77 -49.14
C LEU A 22 -5.85 26.18 -48.21
N ALA A 23 -5.79 27.45 -47.84
CA ALA A 23 -4.98 27.92 -46.72
C ALA A 23 -5.62 27.46 -45.41
N CYS A 24 -5.38 26.20 -45.05
CA CYS A 24 -5.71 25.65 -43.75
C CYS A 24 -4.49 25.90 -42.84
N THR A 25 -4.61 26.84 -41.90
CA THR A 25 -3.63 27.07 -40.84
C THR A 25 -3.59 25.84 -39.93
N SER A 26 -2.78 24.86 -40.30
CA SER A 26 -2.33 23.81 -39.41
C SER A 26 -1.33 24.40 -38.42
N LEU A 27 -1.76 24.64 -37.19
CA LEU A 27 -0.85 24.59 -36.05
C LEU A 27 -0.35 23.15 -35.97
N LEU A 28 0.77 22.89 -36.65
CA LEU A 28 1.58 21.70 -36.41
C LEU A 28 2.05 21.78 -34.97
N ALA A 29 1.37 21.06 -34.08
CA ALA A 29 1.98 20.63 -32.83
C ALA A 29 3.24 19.86 -33.22
N SER A 30 4.40 20.51 -33.14
CA SER A 30 5.67 19.83 -33.30
C SER A 30 5.67 18.67 -32.31
N PRO A 31 6.03 17.45 -32.74
CA PRO A 31 6.26 16.40 -31.76
C PRO A 31 7.37 16.93 -30.86
N VAL A 32 7.08 17.07 -29.56
CA VAL A 32 8.13 17.22 -28.55
C VAL A 32 8.93 15.93 -28.66
N SER A 33 9.99 15.98 -29.46
CA SER A 33 10.97 14.92 -29.53
C SER A 33 11.59 14.89 -28.15
N ALA A 34 11.15 13.94 -27.32
CA ALA A 34 11.82 13.66 -26.07
C ALA A 34 13.25 13.28 -26.44
N SER A 35 14.19 14.21 -26.25
CA SER A 35 15.60 13.89 -26.44
C SER A 35 15.91 12.67 -25.58
N PRO A 36 16.54 11.61 -26.12
CA PRO A 36 17.02 10.52 -25.30
C PRO A 36 17.87 11.15 -24.20
N ALA A 37 17.51 10.91 -22.95
CA ALA A 37 18.22 11.45 -21.80
C ALA A 37 19.71 11.15 -22.00
N THR A 38 20.53 12.19 -22.16
CA THR A 38 21.98 12.04 -22.30
C THR A 38 22.47 11.22 -21.12
N PRO A 39 23.24 10.13 -21.33
CA PRO A 39 23.80 9.36 -20.24
C PRO A 39 24.59 10.31 -19.33
N ASP A 40 24.12 10.53 -18.11
CA ASP A 40 24.79 11.37 -17.14
C ASP A 40 26.21 10.81 -16.92
N SER A 41 27.21 11.55 -17.42
CA SER A 41 28.60 11.14 -17.62
C SER A 41 29.40 11.06 -16.32
N ASP A 42 28.79 11.45 -15.19
CA ASP A 42 29.39 11.32 -13.88
C ASP A 42 29.48 9.84 -13.48
N SER A 43 30.71 9.31 -13.46
CA SER A 43 31.00 7.93 -13.07
C SER A 43 30.85 7.70 -11.56
N ASN A 44 30.67 8.78 -10.77
CA ASN A 44 30.38 8.70 -9.34
C ASN A 44 28.87 8.52 -9.10
N TYR A 45 28.42 7.26 -9.18
CA TYR A 45 27.02 6.89 -8.97
C TYR A 45 26.44 7.32 -7.61
N LEU A 46 27.27 7.43 -6.56
CA LEU A 46 26.79 7.89 -5.25
C LEU A 46 26.47 9.38 -5.25
N ARG A 47 27.32 10.22 -5.84
CA ARG A 47 27.02 11.66 -6.01
C ARG A 47 25.77 11.86 -6.86
N ARG A 48 25.63 11.08 -7.94
CA ARG A 48 24.41 11.09 -8.78
C ARG A 48 23.16 10.71 -7.98
N ALA A 49 23.23 9.64 -7.20
CA ALA A 49 22.15 9.24 -6.31
C ALA A 49 21.77 10.35 -5.32
N GLU A 50 22.75 11.00 -4.70
CA GLU A 50 22.50 12.12 -3.78
C GLU A 50 21.86 13.34 -4.47
N ARG A 51 22.27 13.67 -5.71
CA ARG A 51 21.62 14.72 -6.51
C ARG A 51 20.17 14.39 -6.80
N ILE A 52 19.89 13.15 -7.23
CA ILE A 52 18.53 12.68 -7.52
C ILE A 52 17.65 12.76 -6.27
N LEU A 53 18.14 12.23 -5.14
CA LEU A 53 17.41 12.19 -3.88
C LEU A 53 17.23 13.55 -3.21
N LYS A 54 17.89 14.61 -3.70
CA LYS A 54 17.61 16.00 -3.29
C LYS A 54 16.26 16.49 -3.85
N PHE A 55 15.87 16.01 -5.02
CA PHE A 55 14.63 16.42 -5.70
C PHE A 55 13.51 15.39 -5.58
N SER A 56 13.84 14.11 -5.66
CA SER A 56 12.90 13.00 -5.47
C SER A 56 13.37 12.17 -4.27
N PRO A 57 13.08 12.62 -3.04
CA PRO A 57 13.53 11.92 -1.84
C PRO A 57 12.85 10.54 -1.72
N ILE A 58 13.44 9.66 -0.92
CA ILE A 58 12.91 8.32 -0.71
C ILE A 58 11.54 8.39 -0.03
N ILE A 59 10.57 7.66 -0.57
CA ILE A 59 9.31 7.33 0.08
C ILE A 59 9.32 5.84 0.39
N ASP A 60 9.56 5.50 1.65
CA ASP A 60 9.60 4.11 2.10
C ASP A 60 8.19 3.62 2.50
N GLY A 61 7.86 2.41 2.05
CA GLY A 61 6.51 1.84 2.11
C GLY A 61 6.12 1.22 3.43
N HIS A 62 7.09 0.87 4.29
CA HIS A 62 6.79 0.12 5.51
C HIS A 62 7.92 0.20 6.53
N ASN A 63 7.67 0.85 7.68
CA ASN A 63 8.62 0.91 8.79
C ASN A 63 7.95 0.68 10.14
N ASP A 64 8.46 -0.31 10.87
CA ASP A 64 7.94 -0.78 12.16
C ASP A 64 8.47 0.00 13.38
N LEU A 65 9.09 1.16 13.20
CA LEU A 65 9.53 2.00 14.33
C LEU A 65 8.44 2.22 15.39
N PRO A 66 7.15 2.48 15.05
CA PRO A 66 6.10 2.59 16.07
C PRO A 66 5.93 1.32 16.92
N ASN A 67 5.98 0.14 16.30
CA ASN A 67 5.91 -1.15 17.01
C ASN A 67 7.15 -1.37 17.89
N PHE A 68 8.33 -0.96 17.42
CA PHE A 68 9.54 -0.97 18.23
C PHE A 68 9.38 -0.09 19.47
N ILE A 69 8.96 1.17 19.32
CA ILE A 69 8.68 2.10 20.42
C ILE A 69 7.66 1.51 21.40
N ARG A 70 6.56 0.94 20.89
CA ARG A 70 5.53 0.28 21.72
C ARG A 70 6.13 -0.85 22.57
N LYS A 71 6.98 -1.69 21.98
CA LYS A 71 7.57 -2.84 22.69
C LYS A 71 8.56 -2.41 23.76
N THR A 72 9.40 -1.41 23.48
CA THR A 72 10.49 -0.96 24.37
C THR A 72 10.02 0.00 25.44
N THR A 73 9.12 0.93 25.13
CA THR A 73 8.71 2.01 26.04
C THR A 73 7.28 1.91 26.53
N LYS A 74 6.48 0.97 26.02
CA LYS A 74 5.03 0.89 26.30
C LYS A 74 4.31 2.19 25.94
N LEU A 75 4.72 2.81 24.83
CA LEU A 75 4.20 4.10 24.32
C LEU A 75 4.55 5.33 25.19
N GLN A 76 5.40 5.17 26.20
CA GLN A 76 5.92 6.28 27.00
C GLN A 76 7.09 6.93 26.27
N ILE A 77 6.79 7.90 25.41
CA ILE A 77 7.82 8.56 24.57
C ILE A 77 8.48 9.78 25.22
N TYR A 78 7.90 10.31 26.31
CA TYR A 78 8.38 11.51 27.00
C TYR A 78 9.15 11.21 28.29
N ASP A 79 9.39 9.94 28.61
CA ASP A 79 10.07 9.52 29.84
C ASP A 79 11.61 9.52 29.74
N GLY A 80 12.15 10.09 28.67
CA GLY A 80 13.59 10.16 28.39
C GLY A 80 14.20 8.88 27.81
N LYS A 81 13.44 7.78 27.65
CA LYS A 81 13.97 6.52 27.08
C LYS A 81 14.13 6.57 25.56
N ILE A 82 13.44 7.50 24.88
CA ILE A 82 13.59 7.74 23.44
C ILE A 82 14.45 8.99 23.22
N PRO A 83 15.71 8.84 22.78
CA PRO A 83 16.53 9.98 22.40
C PRO A 83 16.09 10.53 21.05
N PHE A 84 15.25 11.58 21.05
CA PHE A 84 14.79 12.26 19.84
C PHE A 84 15.92 12.95 19.06
N ASP A 85 17.01 13.29 19.74
CA ASP A 85 18.22 13.91 19.20
C ASP A 85 19.41 12.93 19.12
N GLY A 86 19.22 11.66 19.48
CA GLY A 86 20.27 10.65 19.55
C GLY A 86 20.12 9.54 18.50
N THR A 87 20.72 8.40 18.79
CA THR A 87 20.64 7.19 17.97
C THR A 87 19.85 6.13 18.72
N LEU A 88 18.86 5.54 18.05
CA LEU A 88 18.07 4.45 18.61
C LEU A 88 18.74 3.10 18.35
N SER A 89 18.57 2.17 19.28
CA SER A 89 18.83 0.76 18.99
C SER A 89 17.85 0.29 17.90
N GLY A 90 18.37 -0.40 16.89
CA GLY A 90 17.60 -0.78 15.69
C GLY A 90 18.08 -0.05 14.42
N HIS A 91 17.20 0.03 13.42
CA HIS A 91 17.54 0.44 12.05
C HIS A 91 17.01 1.83 11.65
N THR A 92 16.22 2.48 12.51
CA THR A 92 15.52 3.73 12.19
C THR A 92 15.69 4.74 13.32
N ASP A 93 16.21 5.92 13.00
CA ASP A 93 16.14 7.13 13.81
C ASP A 93 16.19 8.37 12.90
N LEU A 94 15.91 9.54 13.47
CA LEU A 94 15.81 10.79 12.71
C LEU A 94 17.12 11.16 12.01
N LYS A 95 18.28 10.91 12.63
CA LYS A 95 19.59 11.19 12.04
C LYS A 95 19.82 10.32 10.80
N ARG A 96 19.50 9.03 10.90
CA ARG A 96 19.64 8.08 9.79
C ARG A 96 18.64 8.33 8.68
N LEU A 97 17.39 8.70 8.98
CA LEU A 97 16.38 9.07 7.97
C LEU A 97 16.87 10.26 7.12
N ARG A 98 17.38 11.31 7.78
CA ARG A 98 17.97 12.48 7.10
C ARG A 98 19.17 12.10 6.24
N LYS A 99 20.09 11.28 6.78
CA LYS A 99 21.26 10.78 6.04
C LYS A 99 20.86 9.91 4.84
N GLY A 100 19.77 9.17 4.98
CA GLY A 100 19.17 8.33 3.94
C GLY A 100 18.40 9.10 2.86
N ARG A 101 18.22 10.41 3.01
CA ARG A 101 17.36 11.23 2.14
C ARG A 101 15.91 10.71 2.09
N VAL A 102 15.40 10.21 3.22
CA VAL A 102 14.00 9.81 3.36
C VAL A 102 13.14 11.06 3.51
N GLY A 103 12.26 11.31 2.54
CA GLY A 103 11.33 12.45 2.51
C GLY A 103 9.90 12.05 2.85
N GLY A 104 9.55 10.78 2.66
CA GLY A 104 8.28 10.20 3.07
C GLY A 104 8.48 8.82 3.68
N GLN A 105 7.62 8.48 4.63
CA GLN A 105 7.63 7.18 5.29
C GLN A 105 6.20 6.81 5.62
N PHE A 106 5.77 5.63 5.19
CA PHE A 106 4.58 5.03 5.78
C PHE A 106 4.97 4.28 7.06
N TRP A 107 4.42 4.74 8.18
CA TRP A 107 4.65 4.17 9.50
C TRP A 107 3.62 3.07 9.79
N SER A 108 4.10 1.87 10.09
CA SER A 108 3.23 0.71 10.30
C SER A 108 2.54 0.79 11.67
N VAL A 109 1.20 0.80 11.66
CA VAL A 109 0.36 0.61 12.85
C VAL A 109 0.08 -0.88 13.01
N TYR A 110 1.14 -1.63 13.34
CA TYR A 110 1.11 -3.07 13.48
C TYR A 110 0.57 -3.50 14.86
N THR A 111 -0.31 -4.49 14.88
CA THR A 111 -0.55 -5.32 16.08
C THR A 111 -0.36 -6.79 15.77
N SER A 112 -0.14 -7.61 16.81
CA SER A 112 0.10 -9.03 16.64
C SER A 112 -1.19 -9.77 16.25
N CYS A 113 -1.05 -10.90 15.58
CA CYS A 113 -2.15 -11.86 15.42
C CYS A 113 -2.69 -12.29 16.80
N PRO A 114 -4.01 -12.49 16.93
CA PRO A 114 -4.58 -13.03 18.15
C PRO A 114 -4.02 -14.43 18.45
N ILE A 115 -3.92 -14.76 19.73
CA ILE A 115 -3.52 -16.09 20.19
C ILE A 115 -4.74 -17.02 20.03
N PRO A 116 -4.60 -18.26 19.51
CA PRO A 116 -5.71 -19.16 19.16
C PRO A 116 -6.65 -19.57 20.31
N ALA A 117 -6.42 -19.12 21.55
CA ALA A 117 -7.30 -19.36 22.69
C ALA A 117 -8.55 -18.46 22.70
N ILE A 118 -8.59 -17.42 21.86
CA ILE A 118 -9.77 -16.58 21.70
C ILE A 118 -10.34 -16.91 20.31
N PRO A 119 -11.56 -17.50 20.22
CA PRO A 119 -12.29 -17.59 18.97
C PRO A 119 -12.30 -16.22 18.27
N ILE A 120 -12.52 -16.18 16.96
CA ILE A 120 -12.81 -14.91 16.26
C ILE A 120 -14.24 -14.48 16.68
N ASP A 121 -14.43 -14.23 17.97
CA ASP A 121 -15.61 -13.65 18.56
C ASP A 121 -15.31 -12.18 18.78
N ASP A 122 -16.04 -11.36 18.03
CA ASP A 122 -16.28 -9.94 18.26
C ASP A 122 -15.07 -8.97 18.34
N PRO A 123 -14.76 -8.19 17.28
CA PRO A 123 -13.81 -7.08 17.32
C PRO A 123 -14.34 -5.81 18.03
N THR A 124 -15.48 -5.86 18.74
CA THR A 124 -16.02 -4.73 19.52
C THR A 124 -15.81 -4.83 21.04
N GLU A 125 -15.30 -5.94 21.58
CA GLU A 125 -15.05 -6.03 23.02
C GLU A 125 -13.80 -5.24 23.46
N ARG A 126 -14.09 -4.11 24.10
CA ARG A 126 -13.31 -3.35 25.10
C ARG A 126 -11.92 -2.85 24.70
N GLN A 127 -11.90 -1.55 24.45
CA GLN A 127 -10.74 -0.70 24.58
C GLN A 127 -10.74 -0.04 25.97
N ASP A 128 -11.00 -0.78 27.04
CA ASP A 128 -11.02 -0.22 28.41
C ASP A 128 -10.10 -1.03 29.34
N CYS A 129 -9.18 -0.31 29.97
CA CYS A 129 -8.30 -0.68 31.08
C CYS A 129 -7.32 -1.87 30.85
N GLN A 130 -6.04 -1.56 30.58
CA GLN A 130 -4.94 -2.54 30.53
C GLN A 130 -3.97 -2.39 31.71
N PHE A 131 -4.10 -3.28 32.71
CA PHE A 131 -3.07 -3.62 33.71
C PHE A 131 -2.36 -4.95 33.33
N PRO A 132 -1.17 -5.27 33.90
CA PRO A 132 -0.21 -6.16 33.26
C PRO A 132 -0.58 -7.64 33.45
N GLY A 133 -0.96 -8.30 32.36
CA GLY A 133 -1.13 -9.77 32.39
C GLY A 133 -1.72 -10.39 31.13
N HIS A 134 -2.49 -9.65 30.33
CA HIS A 134 -3.17 -10.22 29.17
C HIS A 134 -2.75 -9.52 27.88
N ARG A 135 -2.10 -10.29 27.00
CA ARG A 135 -1.62 -9.86 25.69
C ARG A 135 -2.47 -10.52 24.61
N GLY A 136 -3.60 -9.91 24.28
CA GLY A 136 -4.41 -10.24 23.11
C GLY A 136 -4.96 -8.95 22.52
N GLY A 137 -4.58 -8.62 21.30
CA GLY A 137 -5.13 -7.51 20.54
C GLY A 137 -5.33 -7.96 19.11
N THR A 138 -6.53 -7.80 18.59
CA THR A 138 -6.89 -8.17 17.22
C THR A 138 -6.36 -7.11 16.25
N SER A 139 -5.34 -7.40 15.44
CA SER A 139 -5.03 -6.59 14.24
C SER A 139 -5.89 -7.10 13.11
N ASN A 140 -7.09 -6.54 13.01
CA ASN A 140 -7.65 -5.95 11.81
C ASN A 140 -8.92 -5.29 12.32
N TRP A 141 -9.14 -4.03 12.00
CA TRP A 141 -10.37 -3.34 12.35
C TRP A 141 -11.52 -3.99 11.55
N GLN A 142 -12.01 -5.14 12.02
CA GLN A 142 -12.88 -6.11 11.33
C GLN A 142 -14.35 -5.66 11.27
N LEU A 143 -14.55 -4.38 10.96
CA LEU A 143 -15.83 -3.74 10.77
C LEU A 143 -15.74 -2.87 9.53
N PHE A 144 -16.61 -3.11 8.54
CA PHE A 144 -16.83 -2.17 7.44
C PHE A 144 -17.08 -0.75 7.95
N GLY A 145 -17.82 -0.62 9.07
CA GLY A 145 -18.09 0.65 9.74
C GLY A 145 -16.90 1.31 10.47
N ARG A 146 -15.74 0.65 10.61
CA ARG A 146 -14.53 1.24 11.24
C ARG A 146 -13.46 1.65 10.23
N PHE A 147 -13.60 1.34 8.94
CA PHE A 147 -12.64 1.77 7.92
C PHE A 147 -12.68 3.27 7.66
N THR A 148 -13.89 3.85 7.61
CA THR A 148 -14.06 5.30 7.48
C THR A 148 -13.43 6.05 8.67
N PRO A 149 -13.71 5.69 9.95
CA PRO A 149 -13.02 6.30 11.09
C PRO A 149 -11.49 6.21 11.03
N VAL A 150 -10.90 5.05 10.69
CA VAL A 150 -9.42 4.96 10.62
C VAL A 150 -8.85 5.72 9.42
N TYR A 151 -9.58 5.79 8.32
CA TYR A 151 -9.21 6.65 7.18
C TYR A 151 -9.26 8.13 7.58
N GLU A 152 -10.28 8.55 8.33
CA GLU A 152 -10.39 9.91 8.88
C GLU A 152 -9.24 10.24 9.86
N LEU A 153 -8.79 9.25 10.65
CA LEU A 153 -7.62 9.36 11.52
C LEU A 153 -6.28 9.41 10.76
N GLY A 154 -6.29 9.30 9.42
CA GLY A 154 -5.11 9.47 8.58
C GLY A 154 -4.49 8.19 8.02
N VAL A 155 -5.11 7.01 8.24
CA VAL A 155 -4.65 5.77 7.60
C VAL A 155 -4.90 5.85 6.09
N ARG A 156 -3.90 5.49 5.28
CA ARG A 156 -3.95 5.62 3.81
C ARG A 156 -3.68 4.34 3.04
N TYR A 157 -3.15 3.29 3.70
CA TYR A 157 -3.20 1.93 3.18
C TYR A 157 -3.59 0.94 4.29
N ILE A 158 -4.16 -0.19 3.89
CA ILE A 158 -4.32 -1.35 4.79
C ILE A 158 -3.73 -2.58 4.08
N THR A 159 -2.84 -3.28 4.79
CA THR A 159 -2.44 -4.64 4.40
C THR A 159 -3.62 -5.56 4.63
N VAL A 160 -4.15 -6.18 3.57
CA VAL A 160 -5.40 -6.96 3.61
C VAL A 160 -5.40 -7.97 4.77
N LYS A 161 -4.24 -8.56 5.05
CA LYS A 161 -3.99 -9.38 6.26
C LYS A 161 -2.48 -9.53 6.53
N ASN A 162 -2.09 -9.80 7.78
CA ASN A 162 -0.71 -10.02 8.23
C ASN A 162 -0.37 -11.54 8.33
N ASN A 163 0.32 -12.10 9.33
CA ASN A 163 0.77 -13.52 9.31
C ASN A 163 -0.29 -14.55 9.75
N CYS A 164 -1.56 -14.18 9.75
CA CYS A 164 -2.69 -15.03 10.11
C CYS A 164 -3.87 -14.71 9.18
N ASP A 165 -4.78 -15.68 9.04
CA ASP A 165 -6.04 -15.46 8.34
C ASP A 165 -6.92 -14.49 9.14
N ASN A 166 -7.81 -13.80 8.44
CA ASN A 166 -8.84 -12.97 9.05
C ASN A 166 -10.18 -13.21 8.34
N ALA A 167 -11.23 -12.49 8.76
CA ALA A 167 -12.56 -12.59 8.15
C ALA A 167 -12.61 -12.24 6.64
N PHE A 168 -11.56 -11.62 6.08
CA PHE A 168 -11.52 -11.12 4.70
C PHE A 168 -10.67 -12.00 3.76
N ALA A 169 -9.62 -12.66 4.26
CA ALA A 169 -8.57 -13.18 3.41
C ALA A 169 -7.66 -14.25 4.05
N THR A 170 -7.05 -15.06 3.18
CA THR A 170 -6.05 -16.08 3.55
C THR A 170 -4.62 -15.58 3.53
N ALA A 171 -3.82 -16.12 4.46
CA ALA A 171 -2.42 -15.83 4.61
C ALA A 171 -1.43 -16.67 3.82
N GLN A 172 -0.36 -16.05 3.31
CA GLN A 172 0.77 -16.83 2.78
C GLN A 172 1.40 -17.74 3.83
N SER A 173 1.43 -17.33 5.11
CA SER A 173 1.88 -18.18 6.22
C SER A 173 0.98 -19.40 6.41
N THR A 174 -0.35 -19.23 6.36
CA THR A 174 -1.32 -20.34 6.36
C THR A 174 -1.02 -21.34 5.25
N VAL A 175 -0.81 -20.86 4.03
CA VAL A 175 -0.50 -21.74 2.89
C VAL A 175 0.87 -22.40 3.04
N ALA A 176 1.87 -21.69 3.59
CA ALA A 176 3.19 -22.24 3.86
C ALA A 176 3.17 -23.35 4.93
N GLU A 177 2.17 -23.35 5.82
CA GLU A 177 1.89 -24.42 6.78
C GLU A 177 1.14 -25.62 6.15
N GLY A 178 0.84 -25.57 4.86
CA GLY A 178 0.10 -26.63 4.15
C GLY A 178 -1.42 -26.57 4.32
N ARG A 179 -1.96 -25.47 4.87
CA ARG A 179 -3.41 -25.27 4.99
C ARG A 179 -4.02 -24.76 3.67
N PRO A 180 -5.35 -24.90 3.45
CA PRO A 180 -6.01 -24.50 2.21
C PRO A 180 -5.85 -23.01 1.88
N ASP A 181 -5.86 -22.67 0.59
CA ASP A 181 -5.83 -21.30 0.06
C ASP A 181 -7.17 -20.90 -0.58
N PRO A 182 -8.24 -20.63 0.19
CA PRO A 182 -9.52 -20.19 -0.37
C PRO A 182 -9.48 -18.76 -0.93
N GLY A 183 -8.43 -17.98 -0.65
CA GLY A 183 -8.25 -16.63 -1.18
C GLY A 183 -9.04 -15.57 -0.40
N LEU A 184 -9.70 -14.65 -1.11
CA LEU A 184 -10.62 -13.71 -0.48
C LEU A 184 -11.91 -14.43 -0.05
N THR A 185 -12.38 -14.14 1.15
CA THR A 185 -13.67 -14.66 1.62
C THR A 185 -14.80 -14.07 0.79
N LYS A 186 -15.84 -14.87 0.52
CA LYS A 186 -16.98 -14.46 -0.31
C LYS A 186 -18.27 -14.41 0.52
N PRO A 187 -19.12 -13.38 0.34
CA PRO A 187 -18.86 -12.16 -0.45
C PRO A 187 -17.97 -11.14 0.30
N PHE A 188 -17.77 -11.31 1.60
CA PHE A 188 -17.29 -10.27 2.52
C PHE A 188 -15.91 -9.69 2.17
N GLY A 189 -14.91 -10.51 1.88
CA GLY A 189 -13.57 -10.08 1.47
C GLY A 189 -13.55 -9.36 0.12
N LEU A 190 -14.45 -9.70 -0.81
CA LEU A 190 -14.56 -8.99 -2.10
C LEU A 190 -15.13 -7.58 -1.90
N GLU A 191 -16.19 -7.47 -1.10
CA GLU A 191 -16.79 -6.19 -0.75
C GLU A 191 -15.79 -5.29 -0.01
N PHE A 192 -14.87 -5.88 0.74
CA PHE A 192 -13.86 -5.15 1.49
C PHE A 192 -12.90 -4.42 0.55
N ILE A 193 -12.41 -5.09 -0.49
CA ILE A 193 -11.57 -4.46 -1.52
C ILE A 193 -12.32 -3.34 -2.25
N LYS A 194 -13.61 -3.55 -2.57
CA LYS A 194 -14.43 -2.54 -3.24
C LYS A 194 -14.62 -1.29 -2.39
N GLU A 195 -14.83 -1.45 -1.09
CA GLU A 195 -14.96 -0.33 -0.16
C GLU A 195 -13.64 0.42 0.02
N MET A 196 -12.51 -0.29 0.11
CA MET A 196 -11.20 0.36 0.10
C MET A 196 -11.00 1.22 -1.15
N ASN A 197 -11.37 0.72 -2.33
CA ASN A 197 -11.30 1.52 -3.56
C ASN A 197 -12.25 2.73 -3.55
N ARG A 198 -13.47 2.58 -3.00
CA ARG A 198 -14.45 3.67 -2.89
C ARG A 198 -13.95 4.74 -1.91
N LEU A 199 -13.38 4.37 -0.78
CA LEU A 199 -12.80 5.30 0.21
C LEU A 199 -11.54 6.00 -0.30
N GLY A 200 -10.78 5.37 -1.20
CA GLY A 200 -9.45 5.84 -1.59
C GLY A 200 -8.36 5.35 -0.64
N MET A 201 -8.59 4.21 0.00
CA MET A 201 -7.59 3.47 0.76
C MET A 201 -6.74 2.63 -0.19
N LEU A 202 -5.42 2.78 -0.13
CA LEU A 202 -4.49 1.91 -0.86
C LEU A 202 -4.64 0.47 -0.34
N VAL A 203 -4.82 -0.46 -1.28
CA VAL A 203 -4.88 -1.90 -0.98
C VAL A 203 -3.47 -2.44 -0.98
N ASP A 204 -2.99 -2.90 0.18
CA ASP A 204 -1.67 -3.51 0.30
C ASP A 204 -1.76 -5.04 0.33
N LEU A 205 -1.04 -5.68 -0.59
CA LEU A 205 -1.02 -7.13 -0.81
C LEU A 205 0.25 -7.79 -0.25
N SER A 206 1.07 -7.09 0.52
CA SER A 206 2.12 -7.76 1.30
C SER A 206 1.51 -8.80 2.26
N HIS A 207 2.24 -9.88 2.51
CA HIS A 207 1.83 -11.09 3.24
C HIS A 207 0.75 -11.98 2.59
N VAL A 208 -0.10 -11.49 1.69
CA VAL A 208 -1.28 -12.25 1.22
C VAL A 208 -0.93 -13.55 0.48
N SER A 209 -1.82 -14.55 0.56
CA SER A 209 -1.66 -15.77 -0.23
C SER A 209 -1.79 -15.50 -1.74
N ALA A 210 -1.30 -16.42 -2.57
CA ALA A 210 -1.39 -16.28 -4.02
C ALA A 210 -2.84 -16.17 -4.51
N ASN A 211 -3.80 -16.92 -3.96
CA ASN A 211 -5.20 -16.79 -4.36
C ASN A 211 -5.82 -15.48 -3.85
N THR A 212 -5.52 -15.04 -2.63
CA THR A 212 -5.97 -13.73 -2.12
C THR A 212 -5.49 -12.60 -3.04
N MET A 213 -4.22 -12.65 -3.45
CA MET A 213 -3.65 -11.69 -4.40
C MET A 213 -4.41 -11.71 -5.73
N ARG A 214 -4.62 -12.89 -6.32
CA ARG A 214 -5.32 -13.04 -7.61
C ARG A 214 -6.75 -12.52 -7.53
N ASP A 215 -7.48 -12.86 -6.48
CA ASP A 215 -8.87 -12.43 -6.31
C ASP A 215 -8.97 -10.93 -6.05
N THR A 216 -8.04 -10.37 -5.29
CA THR A 216 -7.94 -8.91 -5.12
C THR A 216 -7.68 -8.21 -6.46
N LEU A 217 -6.71 -8.69 -7.24
CA LEU A 217 -6.39 -8.09 -8.55
C LEU A 217 -7.54 -8.20 -9.56
N LYS A 218 -8.43 -9.18 -9.44
CA LYS A 218 -9.63 -9.30 -10.28
C LYS A 218 -10.71 -8.28 -9.92
N VAL A 219 -10.87 -7.94 -8.64
CA VAL A 219 -11.95 -7.06 -8.18
C VAL A 219 -11.49 -5.60 -7.97
N ALA A 220 -10.19 -5.36 -7.82
CA ALA A 220 -9.62 -4.04 -7.59
C ALA A 220 -9.92 -3.09 -8.76
N ARG A 221 -10.53 -1.96 -8.42
CA ARG A 221 -10.90 -0.87 -9.36
C ARG A 221 -9.88 0.26 -9.39
N ALA A 222 -8.90 0.21 -8.48
CA ALA A 222 -7.78 1.13 -8.38
C ALA A 222 -6.45 0.35 -8.32
N PRO A 223 -5.31 1.00 -8.57
CA PRO A 223 -4.01 0.36 -8.43
C PRO A 223 -3.73 -0.08 -6.98
N VAL A 224 -3.11 -1.25 -6.81
CA VAL A 224 -2.72 -1.83 -5.52
C VAL A 224 -1.22 -1.61 -5.24
N ILE A 225 -0.82 -1.81 -4.00
CA ILE A 225 0.58 -1.78 -3.59
C ILE A 225 1.01 -3.12 -2.97
N PHE A 226 2.32 -3.36 -2.98
CA PHE A 226 2.97 -4.27 -2.05
C PHE A 226 3.95 -3.41 -1.26
N SER A 227 3.61 -3.09 -0.01
CA SER A 227 4.38 -2.15 0.81
C SER A 227 5.78 -2.67 1.17
N HIS A 228 5.96 -4.00 1.21
CA HIS A 228 7.24 -4.67 1.46
C HIS A 228 7.20 -6.12 0.95
N SER A 229 7.45 -6.34 -0.34
CA SER A 229 7.51 -7.70 -0.91
C SER A 229 8.58 -7.81 -1.96
N SER A 230 9.08 -9.02 -2.17
CA SER A 230 10.09 -9.31 -3.19
C SER A 230 9.46 -9.68 -4.53
N ALA A 231 10.30 -10.04 -5.51
CA ALA A 231 9.88 -10.44 -6.84
C ALA A 231 8.76 -11.49 -6.81
N TYR A 232 7.58 -11.09 -7.28
CA TYR A 232 6.46 -11.98 -7.59
C TYR A 232 5.79 -11.51 -8.88
N THR A 233 5.37 -12.45 -9.72
CA THR A 233 4.80 -12.16 -11.05
C THR A 233 3.33 -11.75 -10.94
N GLY A 234 2.93 -10.61 -11.55
CA GLY A 234 1.51 -10.27 -11.76
C GLY A 234 1.07 -8.83 -11.50
N VAL A 235 1.86 -8.02 -10.77
CA VAL A 235 1.45 -6.67 -10.33
C VAL A 235 1.37 -5.65 -11.46
N ALA A 236 2.22 -5.80 -12.49
CA ALA A 236 2.32 -4.85 -13.61
C ALA A 236 0.98 -4.61 -14.33
N LYS A 237 0.08 -5.60 -14.37
CA LYS A 237 -1.20 -5.50 -15.09
C LYS A 237 -2.22 -4.55 -14.42
N ASN A 238 -2.11 -4.32 -13.12
CA ASN A 238 -3.02 -3.44 -12.37
C ASN A 238 -2.50 -1.99 -12.25
N ASN A 239 -1.37 -1.68 -12.91
CA ASN A 239 -0.66 -0.39 -12.77
C ASN A 239 -0.26 -0.06 -11.30
N GLY A 240 -0.16 -1.09 -10.46
CA GLY A 240 0.26 -0.98 -9.06
C GLY A 240 1.77 -0.77 -8.91
N VAL A 241 2.26 -0.87 -7.68
CA VAL A 241 3.70 -0.78 -7.37
C VAL A 241 4.12 -1.86 -6.36
N VAL A 242 5.30 -2.45 -6.58
CA VAL A 242 5.95 -3.34 -5.62
C VAL A 242 7.11 -2.60 -4.97
N MET A 243 7.04 -2.42 -3.66
CA MET A 243 8.09 -1.82 -2.86
C MET A 243 8.95 -2.94 -2.28
N VAL A 244 10.18 -3.07 -2.79
CA VAL A 244 11.05 -4.21 -2.52
C VAL A 244 11.50 -4.22 -1.06
N THR A 245 11.28 -5.33 -0.37
CA THR A 245 11.67 -5.51 1.04
C THR A 245 13.18 -5.73 1.20
N PHE A 246 13.72 -5.39 2.36
CA PHE A 246 15.10 -5.65 2.76
C PHE A 246 15.25 -6.88 3.67
N VAL A 247 14.17 -7.63 3.92
CA VAL A 247 14.23 -8.84 4.74
C VAL A 247 15.00 -9.93 4.00
N SER A 248 16.15 -10.32 4.55
CA SER A 248 17.10 -11.19 3.87
C SER A 248 16.52 -12.52 3.41
N ARG A 249 15.65 -13.14 4.22
CA ARG A 249 14.97 -14.39 3.88
C ARG A 249 14.09 -14.32 2.63
N PHE A 250 13.63 -13.12 2.26
CA PHE A 250 12.80 -12.90 1.06
C PHE A 250 13.60 -12.36 -0.12
N VAL A 251 14.86 -11.98 0.09
CA VAL A 251 15.78 -11.47 -0.95
C VAL A 251 16.75 -12.56 -1.40
N LYS A 252 17.07 -13.50 -0.51
CA LYS A 252 17.99 -14.61 -0.78
C LYS A 252 17.59 -15.83 0.04
N VAL A 253 16.80 -16.71 -0.57
CA VAL A 253 16.20 -17.87 0.11
C VAL A 253 17.24 -18.90 0.52
N ASP A 254 18.19 -19.21 -0.38
CA ASP A 254 19.16 -20.30 -0.17
C ASP A 254 20.23 -19.96 0.88
N ASP A 255 20.57 -18.68 1.04
CA ASP A 255 21.57 -18.21 2.00
C ASP A 255 21.23 -16.79 2.49
N PRO A 256 20.22 -16.65 3.38
CA PRO A 256 19.76 -15.35 3.86
C PRO A 256 20.83 -14.54 4.59
N ASP A 257 21.76 -15.21 5.28
CA ASP A 257 22.77 -14.52 6.09
C ASP A 257 23.82 -13.81 5.23
N SER A 258 23.97 -14.20 3.97
CA SER A 258 24.84 -13.55 3.01
C SER A 258 24.13 -12.59 2.05
N ALA A 259 22.86 -12.25 2.28
CA ALA A 259 22.12 -11.29 1.47
C ALA A 259 22.80 -9.91 1.46
N ASP A 260 22.90 -9.29 0.29
CA ASP A 260 23.44 -7.94 0.10
C ASP A 260 22.57 -7.05 -0.80
N ILE A 261 23.02 -5.81 -1.04
CA ILE A 261 22.27 -4.82 -1.85
C ILE A 261 22.17 -5.24 -3.30
N GLU A 262 23.13 -6.02 -3.79
CA GLU A 262 23.10 -6.50 -5.16
C GLU A 262 21.99 -7.55 -5.32
N ASP A 263 21.71 -8.35 -4.28
CA ASP A 263 20.54 -9.25 -4.26
C ASP A 263 19.22 -8.45 -4.22
N VAL A 264 19.16 -7.30 -3.55
CA VAL A 264 17.97 -6.42 -3.59
C VAL A 264 17.79 -5.78 -4.98
N VAL A 265 18.89 -5.29 -5.57
CA VAL A 265 18.90 -4.71 -6.91
C VAL A 265 18.50 -5.75 -7.95
N ASP A 266 18.92 -7.02 -7.76
CA ASP A 266 18.43 -8.15 -8.54
C ASP A 266 16.88 -8.16 -8.55
N HIS A 267 16.24 -8.20 -7.38
CA HIS A 267 14.78 -8.15 -7.29
C HIS A 267 14.14 -6.94 -7.97
N ILE A 268 14.72 -5.74 -7.80
CA ILE A 268 14.22 -4.50 -8.43
C ILE A 268 14.21 -4.64 -9.96
N PHE A 269 15.33 -5.08 -10.56
CA PHE A 269 15.44 -5.22 -12.00
C PHE A 269 14.57 -6.36 -12.54
N HIS A 270 14.42 -7.45 -11.78
CA HIS A 270 13.52 -8.54 -12.15
C HIS A 270 12.06 -8.08 -12.24
N ILE A 271 11.61 -7.31 -11.24
CA ILE A 271 10.26 -6.73 -11.22
C ILE A 271 10.08 -5.74 -12.38
N ALA A 272 11.07 -4.87 -12.62
CA ALA A 272 10.99 -3.84 -13.65
C ALA A 272 10.95 -4.41 -15.08
N LYS A 273 11.73 -5.47 -15.36
CA LYS A 273 11.88 -6.04 -16.71
C LYS A 273 11.00 -7.26 -16.99
N GLY A 274 10.33 -7.81 -15.96
CA GLY A 274 9.50 -9.03 -16.11
C GLY A 274 10.27 -10.27 -16.55
N CYS A 275 11.61 -10.29 -16.45
CA CYS A 275 12.48 -11.35 -16.91
C CYS A 275 13.58 -11.65 -15.87
N GLY A 276 13.93 -12.93 -15.71
CA GLY A 276 15.02 -13.42 -14.86
C GLY A 276 16.35 -12.73 -15.16
N LEU A 277 17.10 -12.37 -14.12
CA LEU A 277 18.35 -11.62 -14.27
C LEU A 277 19.47 -12.44 -14.90
N GLY A 278 20.27 -11.76 -15.72
CA GLY A 278 21.57 -12.21 -16.22
C GLY A 278 22.69 -12.21 -15.16
N PRO A 279 23.94 -12.51 -15.56
CA PRO A 279 24.93 -13.18 -14.72
C PRO A 279 25.52 -12.32 -13.58
N ARG A 280 25.62 -12.96 -12.41
CA ARG A 280 26.17 -12.46 -11.15
C ARG A 280 27.68 -12.22 -11.25
N ARG A 281 28.17 -10.98 -11.21
CA ARG A 281 29.61 -10.69 -11.05
C ARG A 281 29.88 -9.59 -10.01
N HIS A 282 30.83 -9.91 -9.13
CA HIS A 282 31.43 -9.09 -8.04
C HIS A 282 30.47 -8.60 -6.94
N ARG A 283 30.27 -9.46 -5.92
CA ARG A 283 29.44 -9.20 -4.73
C ARG A 283 30.29 -8.68 -3.56
N ARG A 284 29.94 -7.51 -3.01
CA ARG A 284 30.53 -6.97 -1.77
C ARG A 284 29.55 -7.22 -0.62
N ARG A 285 29.97 -8.03 0.36
CA ARG A 285 29.18 -8.39 1.56
C ARG A 285 28.67 -7.17 2.32
N LEU A 286 27.38 -7.17 2.68
CA LEU A 286 26.77 -6.17 3.56
C LEU A 286 26.64 -6.62 5.01
N ARG A 287 27.77 -6.88 5.68
CA ARG A 287 27.74 -7.06 7.15
C ARG A 287 27.51 -5.75 7.92
N ARG A 288 27.59 -4.57 7.27
CA ARG A 288 27.62 -3.24 7.93
C ARG A 288 26.53 -2.23 7.50
N HIS A 289 25.52 -2.62 6.69
CA HIS A 289 24.62 -1.66 6.03
C HIS A 289 23.14 -2.04 6.14
N ARG A 290 22.57 -2.05 7.35
CA ARG A 290 21.18 -2.51 7.59
C ARG A 290 20.21 -1.42 8.05
N ASP A 291 20.52 -0.15 7.80
CA ASP A 291 19.68 0.95 8.30
C ASP A 291 19.26 1.93 7.22
N VAL A 292 18.27 2.77 7.57
CA VAL A 292 17.68 3.76 6.67
C VAL A 292 18.67 4.79 6.15
N SER A 293 19.89 4.89 6.68
CA SER A 293 20.90 5.82 6.13
C SER A 293 21.50 5.38 4.79
N LYS A 294 21.16 4.17 4.32
CA LYS A 294 21.82 3.51 3.19
C LYS A 294 21.07 3.59 1.86
N TYR A 295 19.88 4.19 1.82
CA TYR A 295 19.14 4.35 0.55
C TYR A 295 19.94 5.03 -0.58
N PRO A 296 20.81 6.04 -0.36
CA PRO A 296 21.63 6.59 -1.44
C PRO A 296 22.55 5.55 -2.09
N HIS A 297 23.00 4.54 -1.33
CA HIS A 297 23.83 3.47 -1.87
C HIS A 297 22.99 2.50 -2.73
N LEU A 298 21.71 2.29 -2.39
CA LEU A 298 20.79 1.50 -3.20
C LEU A 298 20.56 2.15 -4.56
N ILE A 299 20.24 3.44 -4.56
CA ILE A 299 20.07 4.20 -5.80
C ILE A 299 21.35 4.20 -6.62
N ALA A 300 22.51 4.37 -5.98
CA ALA A 300 23.80 4.29 -6.67
C ALA A 300 24.05 2.91 -7.31
N ALA A 301 23.68 1.81 -6.63
CA ALA A 301 23.81 0.46 -7.17
C ALA A 301 22.87 0.23 -8.36
N VAL A 302 21.64 0.74 -8.31
CA VAL A 302 20.67 0.68 -9.43
C VAL A 302 21.18 1.46 -10.65
N LEU A 303 21.69 2.69 -10.44
CA LEU A 303 22.30 3.50 -11.51
C LEU A 303 23.53 2.82 -12.12
N LYS A 304 24.39 2.22 -11.28
CA LYS A 304 25.59 1.49 -11.74
C LYS A 304 25.24 0.31 -12.65
N ARG A 305 24.06 -0.28 -12.49
CA ARG A 305 23.54 -1.35 -13.35
C ARG A 305 22.78 -0.86 -14.59
N GLY A 306 22.87 0.43 -14.90
CA GLY A 306 22.37 1.01 -16.13
C GLY A 306 20.96 1.58 -16.07
N ALA A 307 20.37 1.74 -14.87
CA ALA A 307 19.13 2.49 -14.74
C ALA A 307 19.37 3.98 -15.04
N THR A 308 18.41 4.59 -15.72
CA THR A 308 18.37 6.04 -15.97
C THR A 308 18.06 6.82 -14.70
N SER A 309 18.35 8.12 -14.71
CA SER A 309 17.98 9.00 -13.59
C SER A 309 16.47 9.10 -13.39
N GLU A 310 15.68 8.98 -14.47
CA GLU A 310 14.22 8.93 -14.39
C GLU A 310 13.74 7.66 -13.70
N GLU A 311 14.26 6.49 -14.06
CA GLU A 311 13.92 5.22 -13.40
C GLU A 311 14.32 5.23 -11.92
N ALA A 312 15.47 5.83 -11.59
CA ALA A 312 15.89 6.01 -10.20
C ALA A 312 14.93 6.90 -9.40
N ARG A 313 14.40 7.99 -9.99
CA ARG A 313 13.38 8.82 -9.34
C ARG A 313 12.05 8.08 -9.15
N LYS A 314 11.62 7.32 -10.16
CA LYS A 314 10.45 6.44 -10.10
C LYS A 314 10.56 5.42 -8.98
N LEU A 315 11.72 4.77 -8.85
CA LEU A 315 12.03 3.85 -7.77
C LEU A 315 12.04 4.55 -6.40
N ALA A 316 12.60 5.75 -6.31
CA ALA A 316 12.74 6.48 -5.05
C ALA A 316 11.39 6.85 -4.42
N GLY A 317 10.40 7.25 -5.21
CA GLY A 317 9.09 7.63 -4.67
C GLY A 317 8.05 8.07 -5.69
N GLU A 318 8.42 8.43 -6.92
CA GLU A 318 7.44 8.94 -7.89
C GLU A 318 6.39 7.89 -8.30
N ASN A 319 6.75 6.60 -8.31
CA ASN A 319 5.80 5.53 -8.60
C ASN A 319 4.70 5.40 -7.54
N ILE A 320 5.05 5.50 -6.25
CA ILE A 320 4.05 5.41 -5.18
C ILE A 320 3.17 6.66 -5.13
N LEU A 321 3.72 7.84 -5.40
CA LEU A 321 2.92 9.08 -5.53
C LEU A 321 1.92 9.00 -6.70
N ARG A 322 2.34 8.44 -7.84
CA ARG A 322 1.44 8.16 -8.96
C ARG A 322 0.31 7.22 -8.56
N VAL A 323 0.65 6.07 -7.96
CA VAL A 323 -0.35 5.07 -7.52
C VAL A 323 -1.34 5.67 -6.53
N TRP A 324 -0.85 6.44 -5.56
CA TRP A 324 -1.70 7.13 -4.59
C TRP A 324 -2.64 8.15 -5.28
N SER A 325 -2.13 8.97 -6.19
CA SER A 325 -2.95 9.92 -6.96
C SER A 325 -4.05 9.22 -7.78
N ASP A 326 -3.73 8.08 -8.39
CA ASP A 326 -4.69 7.28 -9.15
C ASP A 326 -5.77 6.66 -8.26
N VAL A 327 -5.40 6.18 -7.06
CA VAL A 327 -6.36 5.69 -6.05
C VAL A 327 -7.33 6.78 -5.63
N GLU A 328 -6.85 7.98 -5.34
CA GLU A 328 -7.72 9.11 -4.98
C GLU A 328 -8.64 9.54 -6.13
N ARG A 329 -8.14 9.47 -7.37
CA ARG A 329 -8.95 9.76 -8.57
C ARG A 329 -10.08 8.75 -8.73
N VAL A 330 -9.79 7.47 -8.54
CA VAL A 330 -10.79 6.40 -8.56
C VAL A 330 -11.80 6.60 -7.44
N ALA A 331 -11.35 6.87 -6.22
CA ALA A 331 -12.22 7.13 -5.07
C ALA A 331 -13.21 8.27 -5.34
N ARG A 332 -12.74 9.42 -5.81
CA ARG A 332 -13.60 10.56 -6.18
C ARG A 332 -14.66 10.21 -7.22
N ARG A 333 -14.35 9.31 -8.15
CA ARG A 333 -15.31 8.83 -9.16
C ARG A 333 -16.34 7.90 -8.53
N LEU A 334 -15.90 6.93 -7.73
CA LEU A 334 -16.78 5.94 -7.10
C LEU A 334 -17.72 6.57 -6.07
N GLN A 335 -17.24 7.51 -5.25
CA GLN A 335 -18.04 8.21 -4.24
C GLN A 335 -19.18 9.04 -4.82
N ARG A 336 -19.15 9.36 -6.12
CA ARG A 336 -20.26 10.07 -6.81
C ARG A 336 -21.40 9.15 -7.19
N THR A 337 -21.14 7.85 -7.32
CA THR A 337 -22.09 6.87 -7.87
C THR A 337 -22.42 5.74 -6.91
N GLU A 338 -21.63 5.56 -5.85
CA GLU A 338 -21.73 4.43 -4.92
C GLU A 338 -21.80 4.91 -3.47
N LEU A 339 -22.75 4.33 -2.74
CA LEU A 339 -22.88 4.52 -1.30
C LEU A 339 -21.80 3.73 -0.54
N PRO A 340 -21.50 4.12 0.71
CA PRO A 340 -20.67 3.31 1.61
C PRO A 340 -21.16 1.86 1.71
N ASN A 341 -20.22 0.93 1.73
CA ASN A 341 -20.55 -0.48 1.87
C ASN A 341 -20.93 -0.84 3.31
N GLU A 342 -22.14 -1.32 3.51
CA GLU A 342 -22.69 -1.75 4.81
C GLU A 342 -22.71 -3.27 4.99
N SER A 343 -21.97 -4.02 4.16
CA SER A 343 -21.89 -5.48 4.25
C SER A 343 -21.41 -5.92 5.64
N TYR A 344 -22.02 -6.99 6.15
CA TYR A 344 -21.68 -7.58 7.44
C TYR A 344 -21.06 -8.96 7.27
N TRP A 345 -20.27 -9.36 8.26
CA TRP A 345 -19.69 -10.69 8.31
C TRP A 345 -20.65 -11.63 9.04
N GLU A 346 -21.11 -12.68 8.36
CA GLU A 346 -22.04 -13.66 8.92
C GLU A 346 -21.45 -14.46 10.09
N GLY A 347 -20.13 -14.60 10.16
CA GLY A 347 -19.45 -15.31 11.25
C GLY A 347 -19.41 -14.54 12.58
N ARG A 348 -19.99 -13.33 12.66
CA ARG A 348 -20.03 -12.55 13.89
C ARG A 348 -21.09 -13.11 14.85
N ASN A 349 -20.65 -13.47 16.05
CA ASN A 349 -21.55 -13.75 17.17
C ASN A 349 -21.91 -12.44 17.88
N TRP A 350 -23.21 -12.13 17.97
CA TRP A 350 -23.69 -10.96 18.71
C TRP A 350 -24.18 -11.40 20.08
N THR A 351 -23.40 -11.13 21.11
CA THR A 351 -23.91 -11.20 22.47
C THR A 351 -24.66 -9.89 22.74
N ARG A 352 -26.00 -9.95 22.84
CA ARG A 352 -26.72 -8.85 23.48
C ARG A 352 -26.30 -8.87 24.95
N PRO A 353 -25.74 -7.78 25.51
CA PRO A 353 -25.78 -7.63 26.95
C PRO A 353 -27.25 -7.79 27.36
N ALA A 354 -27.53 -8.60 28.39
CA ALA A 354 -28.88 -8.74 28.91
C ALA A 354 -29.49 -7.34 28.99
N ARG A 355 -30.70 -7.14 28.42
CA ARG A 355 -31.38 -5.84 28.45
C ARG A 355 -31.28 -5.35 29.90
N ARG A 356 -30.50 -4.31 30.17
CA ARG A 356 -30.71 -3.55 31.39
C ARG A 356 -32.14 -3.08 31.28
N ASP A 357 -32.95 -3.49 32.24
CA ASP A 357 -34.34 -3.12 32.29
C ASP A 357 -34.42 -1.59 32.38
N LEU A 358 -34.72 -0.96 31.25
CA LEU A 358 -34.82 0.50 31.17
C LEU A 358 -36.05 1.02 31.90
N SER A 359 -36.96 0.14 32.36
CA SER A 359 -38.07 0.54 33.23
C SER A 359 -37.58 1.05 34.60
N ALA A 360 -36.36 0.70 35.03
CA ALA A 360 -35.76 1.24 36.24
C ALA A 360 -35.24 2.69 36.09
N ILE A 361 -35.26 3.25 34.87
CA ILE A 361 -34.79 4.62 34.57
C ILE A 361 -35.96 5.55 34.20
N GLU A 362 -37.21 5.08 34.21
CA GLU A 362 -38.37 5.97 34.17
C GLU A 362 -38.56 6.62 35.55
N GLY A 363 -38.10 7.87 35.67
CA GLY A 363 -38.45 8.75 36.79
C GLY A 363 -37.29 9.49 37.46
N ARG A 364 -36.03 9.33 37.01
CA ARG A 364 -34.92 10.16 37.50
C ARG A 364 -34.31 10.94 36.35
N SER A 365 -34.64 12.23 36.29
CA SER A 365 -33.90 13.22 35.52
C SER A 365 -32.50 13.36 36.13
N VAL A 366 -31.58 12.49 35.74
CA VAL A 366 -30.17 12.64 36.08
C VAL A 366 -29.53 13.42 34.92
N PRO A 367 -28.91 14.59 35.16
CA PRO A 367 -28.23 15.35 34.12
C PRO A 367 -27.16 14.46 33.47
N LEU A 368 -27.06 14.55 32.14
CA LEU A 368 -26.22 13.72 31.26
C LEU A 368 -24.74 13.58 31.71
N PHE A 369 -24.28 14.44 32.63
CA PHE A 369 -22.92 14.44 33.18
C PHE A 369 -22.67 13.40 34.29
N GLN A 370 -23.68 12.97 35.05
CA GLN A 370 -23.43 12.05 36.19
C GLN A 370 -23.25 10.60 35.75
N ALA A 371 -23.86 10.18 34.63
CA ALA A 371 -23.71 8.82 34.10
C ALA A 371 -22.29 8.54 33.55
N MET A 372 -21.49 9.57 33.27
CA MET A 372 -20.09 9.41 32.90
C MET A 372 -19.17 9.26 34.13
N ALA A 373 -19.55 9.81 35.29
CA ALA A 373 -18.74 9.74 36.51
C ALA A 373 -18.81 8.38 37.22
N ASP A 374 -19.91 7.63 37.07
CA ASP A 374 -20.04 6.29 37.66
C ASP A 374 -19.22 5.21 36.90
N ALA A 375 -18.55 5.58 35.81
CA ALA A 375 -17.57 4.74 35.11
C ALA A 375 -16.13 4.90 35.64
N GLU A 376 -15.87 5.83 36.58
CA GLU A 376 -14.52 6.12 37.09
C GLU A 376 -14.13 5.32 38.36
N ASN A 377 -15.02 4.49 38.92
CA ASN A 377 -14.69 3.62 40.05
C ASN A 377 -14.69 2.14 39.64
N CYS A 378 -13.53 1.64 39.22
CA CYS A 378 -13.22 0.21 39.21
C CYS A 378 -11.84 0.01 39.84
N ASP A 379 -11.83 -0.55 41.07
CA ASP A 379 -10.65 -1.10 41.75
C ASP A 379 -10.00 -2.24 40.94
#